data_AF-A0A173U4I0-F1
#
_entry.id   AF-A0A173U4I0-F1
#
_cell.length_a   1.000
_cell.length_b   1.000
_cell.length_c   1.000
_cell.angle_alpha   90.00
_cell.angle_beta   90.00
_cell.angle_gamma   90.00
#
_symmetry.space_group_name_H-M   'P 1'
#
loop_
_entity.id
_entity.type
_entity.pdbx_description
1 polymer ?
#
loop_
_entity_poly.entity_id
_entity_poly.type
_entity_poly.pdbx_seq_one_letter_code
_entity_poly.pdbx_strand_id
1 'polypeptide(L)'
;MLTLEWIGKNKVVNHHQEVPFRVLERQYSFDEQGQHTENNGSENMIIHGDNLEALKALLPQYEGKVKCIYIVILTPILMSILSSENAVRLNFIIHIMFLALFEMRNYNVLCGGAKWTI
;
A
#
# COMPACT_ATOMS: atom_id res chain seq x y z
N MET A 1 13.45 -4.83 32.31
CA MET A 1 12.67 -4.12 31.27
C MET A 1 11.34 -4.84 31.13
N LEU A 2 10.21 -4.13 31.10
CA LEU A 2 8.90 -4.76 30.89
C LEU A 2 8.81 -5.25 29.44
N THR A 3 8.45 -6.51 29.22
CA THR A 3 8.36 -7.14 27.90
C THR A 3 6.99 -7.75 27.68
N LEU A 4 6.41 -7.51 26.51
CA LEU A 4 5.16 -8.16 26.08
C LEU A 4 5.49 -9.53 25.48
N GLU A 5 4.90 -10.60 26.01
CA GLU A 5 5.07 -11.97 25.51
C GLU A 5 3.76 -12.46 24.87
N TRP A 6 3.87 -13.09 23.71
CA TRP A 6 2.74 -13.71 23.00
C TRP A 6 3.20 -14.91 22.20
N ILE A 7 2.26 -15.80 21.88
CA ILE A 7 2.54 -17.03 21.13
C ILE A 7 3.03 -16.66 19.73
N GLY A 8 4.16 -17.23 19.31
CA GLY A 8 4.72 -17.02 17.98
C GLY A 8 5.62 -15.79 17.82
N LYS A 9 5.82 -14.99 18.88
CA LYS A 9 6.72 -13.81 18.88
C LYS A 9 8.09 -14.11 18.24
N ASN A 10 8.75 -15.18 18.68
CA ASN A 10 10.09 -15.56 18.21
C ASN A 10 10.15 -15.87 16.70
N LYS A 11 9.02 -16.23 16.08
CA LYS A 11 8.95 -16.48 14.63
C LYS A 11 8.84 -15.18 13.83
N VAL A 12 8.23 -14.14 14.40
CA VAL A 12 7.94 -12.89 13.68
C VAL A 12 9.09 -11.88 13.82
N VAL A 13 9.76 -11.84 14.97
CA VAL A 13 10.78 -10.83 15.29
C VAL A 13 11.88 -10.74 14.23
N ASN A 14 12.36 -11.88 13.72
CA ASN A 14 13.43 -11.92 12.71
C ASN A 14 12.91 -12.13 11.28
N HIS A 15 11.60 -12.22 11.06
CA HIS A 15 11.06 -12.57 9.75
C HIS A 15 11.45 -11.56 8.66
N HIS A 16 11.61 -10.28 9.00
CA HIS A 16 12.06 -9.24 8.06
C HIS A 16 13.46 -9.51 7.46
N GLN A 17 14.28 -10.35 8.10
CA GLN A 17 15.58 -10.77 7.59
C GLN A 17 15.44 -11.77 6.44
N GLU A 18 14.38 -12.59 6.46
CA GLU A 18 14.10 -13.63 5.47
C GLU A 18 13.46 -13.07 4.18
N VAL A 19 12.81 -11.91 4.27
CA VAL A 19 12.19 -11.23 3.12
C VAL A 19 13.28 -10.86 2.10
N PRO A 20 13.19 -11.26 0.82
CA PRO A 20 14.21 -10.92 -0.18
C PRO A 20 14.20 -9.41 -0.48
N PHE A 21 15.36 -8.84 -0.79
CA PHE A 21 15.42 -7.52 -1.39
C PHE A 21 15.01 -7.62 -2.87
N ARG A 22 14.17 -6.69 -3.34
CA ARG A 22 13.73 -6.62 -4.73
C ARG A 22 13.86 -5.19 -5.25
N VAL A 23 14.06 -5.09 -6.56
CA VAL A 23 14.19 -3.80 -7.26
C VAL A 23 12.81 -3.36 -7.75
N LEU A 24 12.48 -2.08 -7.58
CA LEU A 24 11.24 -1.52 -8.09
C LEU A 24 11.31 -1.32 -9.60
N GLU A 25 10.37 -1.91 -10.33
CA GLU A 25 10.24 -1.75 -11.78
C GLU A 25 9.12 -0.79 -12.13
N ARG A 26 9.45 0.32 -12.80
CA ARG A 26 8.47 1.30 -13.26
C ARG A 26 7.63 0.72 -14.40
N GLN A 27 6.31 0.85 -14.29
CA GLN A 27 5.37 0.36 -15.29
C GLN A 27 4.85 1.51 -16.17
N TYR A 28 4.16 2.47 -15.57
CA TYR A 28 3.57 3.61 -16.26
C TYR A 28 3.41 4.79 -15.31
N SER A 29 3.23 5.99 -15.86
CA SER A 29 2.82 7.16 -15.09
C SER A 29 1.35 7.50 -15.34
N PHE A 30 0.78 8.30 -14.45
CA PHE A 30 -0.60 8.76 -14.55
C PHE A 30 -0.69 10.20 -14.07
N ASP A 31 -1.59 10.98 -14.66
CA ASP A 31 -1.92 12.37 -14.29
C ASP A 31 -3.37 12.70 -14.68
N GLU A 32 -3.73 13.98 -14.64
CA GLU A 32 -5.06 14.48 -15.02
C GLU A 32 -5.48 14.11 -16.46
N GLN A 33 -4.51 13.87 -17.36
CA GLN A 33 -4.73 13.51 -18.75
C GLN A 33 -4.77 11.99 -18.97
N GLY A 34 -4.60 11.20 -17.92
CA GLY A 34 -4.72 9.74 -17.95
C GLY A 34 -3.37 9.04 -17.78
N GLN A 35 -3.24 7.86 -18.39
CA GLN A 35 -2.06 7.01 -18.26
C GLN A 35 -1.05 7.29 -19.38
N HIS A 36 0.22 7.42 -19.02
CA HIS A 36 1.31 7.66 -19.93
C HIS A 36 2.41 6.61 -19.75
N THR A 37 3.01 6.18 -20.85
CA THR A 37 4.17 5.27 -20.83
C THR A 37 5.43 6.01 -20.39
N GLU A 38 5.53 7.29 -20.70
CA GLU A 38 6.68 8.13 -20.37
C GLU A 38 6.69 8.53 -18.89
N ASN A 39 7.81 9.09 -18.44
CA ASN A 39 7.90 9.63 -17.09
C ASN A 39 7.34 11.05 -17.09
N ASN A 40 6.27 11.29 -16.34
CA ASN A 40 5.68 12.62 -16.14
C ASN A 40 6.43 13.47 -15.10
N GLY A 41 7.52 12.96 -14.51
CA GLY A 41 8.35 13.67 -13.56
C GLY A 41 7.77 13.76 -12.14
N SER A 42 6.67 13.06 -11.86
CA SER A 42 6.09 13.02 -10.51
C SER A 42 6.96 12.22 -9.55
N GLU A 43 7.12 12.74 -8.34
CA GLU A 43 7.80 12.05 -7.23
C GLU A 43 6.89 11.04 -6.51
N ASN A 44 5.59 11.04 -6.82
CA ASN A 44 4.63 10.14 -6.18
C ASN A 44 4.75 8.72 -6.72
N MET A 45 4.76 7.74 -5.82
CA MET A 45 4.91 6.33 -6.16
C MET A 45 3.72 5.49 -5.68
N ILE A 46 3.20 4.65 -6.57
CA ILE A 46 2.27 3.57 -6.23
C ILE A 46 2.99 2.26 -6.46
N ILE A 47 3.24 1.51 -5.38
CA ILE A 47 3.94 0.22 -5.46
C ILE A 47 2.92 -0.90 -5.35
N HIS A 48 2.92 -1.79 -6.33
CA HIS A 48 2.11 -3.00 -6.32
C HIS A 48 2.97 -4.21 -5.94
N GLY A 49 2.60 -4.90 -4.86
CA GLY A 49 3.29 -6.08 -4.36
C GLY A 49 3.07 -6.29 -2.86
N ASP A 50 3.85 -7.20 -2.27
CA ASP A 50 3.88 -7.40 -0.83
C ASP A 50 4.49 -6.19 -0.12
N ASN A 51 3.94 -5.81 1.03
CA ASN A 51 4.35 -4.60 1.73
C ASN A 51 5.74 -4.71 2.38
N LEU A 52 6.16 -5.89 2.85
CA LEU A 52 7.48 -6.08 3.43
C LEU A 52 8.56 -6.01 2.34
N GLU A 53 8.29 -6.60 1.18
CA GLU A 53 9.17 -6.47 0.02
C GLU A 53 9.26 -5.00 -0.45
N ALA A 54 8.13 -4.29 -0.46
CA ALA A 54 8.08 -2.87 -0.86
C ALA A 54 8.92 -2.00 0.07
N LEU A 55 8.72 -2.16 1.37
CA LEU A 55 9.45 -1.41 2.38
C LEU A 55 10.95 -1.71 2.29
N LYS A 56 11.33 -2.99 2.08
CA LYS A 56 12.73 -3.39 1.91
C LYS A 56 13.37 -2.76 0.66
N ALA A 57 12.64 -2.67 -0.43
CA ALA A 57 13.09 -2.00 -1.65
C ALA A 57 13.29 -0.48 -1.48
N LEU A 58 12.49 0.16 -0.62
CA LEU A 58 12.54 1.60 -0.36
C LEU A 58 13.66 2.03 0.61
N LEU A 59 14.20 1.12 1.42
CA LEU A 59 15.21 1.43 2.44
C LEU A 59 16.38 2.27 1.91
N PRO A 60 17.05 1.93 0.78
CA PRO A 60 18.24 2.68 0.34
C PRO A 60 17.99 4.16 0.03
N GLN A 61 16.75 4.53 -0.30
CA GLN A 61 16.41 5.88 -0.74
C GLN A 61 15.68 6.68 0.33
N TYR A 62 14.81 6.04 1.13
CA TYR A 62 13.85 6.71 2.02
C TYR A 62 14.12 6.50 3.52
N GLU A 63 15.15 5.75 3.91
CA GLU A 63 15.53 5.61 5.32
C GLU A 63 15.74 6.98 5.98
N GLY A 64 15.04 7.23 7.10
CA GLY A 64 15.11 8.49 7.84
C GLY A 64 14.44 9.70 7.16
N LYS A 65 13.81 9.53 5.99
CA LYS A 65 13.20 10.64 5.22
C LYS A 65 11.67 10.68 5.29
N VAL A 66 11.03 9.66 5.86
CA VAL A 66 9.57 9.57 5.95
C VAL A 66 9.04 10.44 7.09
N LYS A 67 8.22 11.45 6.74
CA LYS A 67 7.63 12.38 7.70
C LYS A 67 6.43 11.81 8.45
N CYS A 68 5.59 11.02 7.78
CA CYS A 68 4.35 10.48 8.33
C CYS A 68 4.05 9.13 7.66
N ILE A 69 3.49 8.20 8.43
CA ILE A 69 3.05 6.89 7.97
C ILE A 69 1.59 6.72 8.38
N TYR A 70 0.73 6.40 7.41
CA TYR A 70 -0.66 6.03 7.65
C TYR A 70 -0.89 4.60 7.15
N ILE A 71 -1.38 3.72 8.03
CA ILE A 71 -1.63 2.31 7.72
C ILE A 71 -3.06 1.97 8.15
N VAL A 72 -3.82 1.38 7.23
CA VAL A 72 -5.11 0.75 7.52
C VAL A 72 -4.94 -0.75 7.32
N ILE A 73 -5.08 -1.52 8.39
CA ILE A 73 -5.00 -2.98 8.33
C ILE A 73 -6.40 -3.52 8.05
N LEU A 74 -6.60 -4.06 6.85
CA LEU A 74 -7.83 -4.76 6.48
C LEU A 74 -7.66 -6.23 6.83
N THR A 75 -8.51 -6.76 7.69
CA THR A 75 -8.48 -8.19 8.02
C THR A 75 -9.03 -9.01 6.84
N PRO A 76 -8.57 -10.25 6.64
CA PRO A 76 -9.10 -11.12 5.58
C PRO A 76 -10.62 -11.31 5.67
N ILE A 77 -11.16 -11.35 6.90
CA ILE A 77 -12.59 -11.41 7.16
C ILE A 77 -13.29 -10.18 6.59
N LEU A 78 -12.73 -8.99 6.82
CA LEU A 78 -13.26 -7.74 6.26
C LEU A 78 -13.18 -7.74 4.72
N MET A 79 -12.07 -8.20 4.13
CA MET A 79 -11.94 -8.32 2.67
C MET A 79 -12.97 -9.29 2.07
N SER A 80 -13.20 -10.45 2.71
CA SER A 80 -14.22 -11.41 2.29
C SER A 80 -15.64 -10.87 2.41
N ILE A 81 -15.93 -10.08 3.44
CA ILE A 81 -17.23 -9.41 3.60
C ILE A 81 -17.43 -8.37 2.50
N LEU A 82 -16.39 -7.57 2.18
CA LEU A 82 -16.45 -6.55 1.14
C LEU A 82 -16.55 -7.14 -0.28
N SER A 83 -16.04 -8.35 -0.49
CA SER A 83 -16.12 -9.08 -1.77
C SER A 83 -17.42 -9.86 -1.95
N SER A 84 -18.30 -9.93 -0.94
CA SER A 84 -19.57 -10.66 -1.04
C SER A 84 -20.65 -9.83 -1.73
N GLU A 85 -21.41 -10.44 -2.64
CA GLU A 85 -22.59 -9.80 -3.29
C GLU A 85 -23.64 -9.29 -2.27
N ASN A 86 -23.68 -9.85 -1.05
CA ASN A 86 -24.58 -9.40 0.02
C ASN A 86 -24.17 -8.07 0.68
N ALA A 87 -22.97 -7.54 0.39
CA ALA A 87 -22.47 -6.29 0.96
C ALA A 87 -23.24 -5.05 0.46
N VAL A 88 -24.02 -5.16 -0.62
CA VAL A 88 -24.84 -4.06 -1.15
C VAL A 88 -25.90 -3.56 -0.15
N ARG A 89 -26.28 -4.36 0.87
CA ARG A 89 -27.23 -3.95 1.92
C ARG A 89 -26.59 -3.30 3.15
N LEU A 90 -25.26 -3.30 3.30
CA LEU A 90 -24.56 -2.65 4.42
C LEU A 90 -24.08 -1.23 4.04
N ASN A 91 -25.03 -0.44 3.52
CA ASN A 91 -24.79 0.76 2.71
C ASN A 91 -24.29 2.00 3.48
N PHE A 92 -23.95 1.90 4.77
CA PHE A 92 -23.51 3.06 5.56
C PHE A 92 -22.04 3.00 6.02
N ILE A 93 -21.46 1.80 6.21
CA ILE A 93 -20.05 1.64 6.60
C ILE A 93 -19.15 1.45 5.38
N ILE A 94 -19.67 0.80 4.33
CA ILE A 94 -18.92 0.60 3.08
C ILE A 94 -18.69 1.94 2.38
N HIS A 95 -19.62 2.91 2.49
CA HIS A 95 -19.45 4.21 1.86
C HIS A 95 -18.22 4.96 2.36
N ILE A 96 -17.85 4.88 3.65
CA ILE A 96 -16.64 5.56 4.17
C ILE A 96 -15.35 4.89 3.67
N MET A 97 -15.30 3.56 3.63
CA MET A 97 -14.13 2.84 3.12
C MET A 97 -14.00 2.92 1.59
N PHE A 98 -15.14 2.92 0.89
CA PHE A 98 -15.20 3.08 -0.56
C PHE A 98 -14.92 4.53 -0.96
N LEU A 99 -15.33 5.54 -0.18
CA LEU A 99 -14.88 6.93 -0.36
C LEU A 99 -13.37 7.05 -0.13
N ALA A 100 -12.78 6.41 0.87
CA ALA A 100 -11.32 6.46 1.05
C ALA A 100 -10.57 5.79 -0.12
N LEU A 101 -11.06 4.65 -0.63
CA LEU A 101 -10.49 3.97 -1.81
C LEU A 101 -10.79 4.71 -3.13
N PHE A 102 -11.92 5.37 -3.25
CA PHE A 102 -12.34 6.14 -4.44
C PHE A 102 -11.72 7.55 -4.44
N GLU A 103 -11.53 8.17 -3.28
CA GLU A 103 -10.65 9.32 -3.10
C GLU A 103 -9.21 8.94 -3.44
N MET A 104 -8.71 7.76 -3.04
CA MET A 104 -7.38 7.31 -3.49
C MET A 104 -7.31 7.12 -5.02
N ARG A 105 -8.38 6.63 -5.67
CA ARG A 105 -8.46 6.61 -7.15
C ARG A 105 -8.50 8.00 -7.79
N ASN A 106 -9.11 9.00 -7.15
CA ASN A 106 -9.11 10.40 -7.63
C ASN A 106 -7.85 11.19 -7.22
N TYR A 107 -7.20 10.84 -6.11
CA TYR A 107 -5.88 11.35 -5.71
C TYR A 107 -4.84 11.01 -6.76
N ASN A 108 -4.95 9.83 -7.37
CA ASN A 108 -4.12 9.45 -8.50
C ASN A 108 -4.26 10.43 -9.68
N VAL A 109 -5.47 10.91 -9.96
CA VAL A 109 -5.74 11.88 -11.04
C VAL A 109 -5.25 13.29 -10.66
N LEU A 110 -5.39 13.70 -9.40
CA LEU A 110 -5.08 15.07 -8.94
C LEU A 110 -3.59 15.32 -8.66
N CYS A 111 -2.83 14.30 -8.27
CA CYS A 111 -1.44 14.50 -7.80
C CYS A 111 -0.39 14.00 -8.79
N GLY A 112 -0.81 13.27 -9.82
CA GLY A 112 0.06 12.51 -10.71
C GLY A 112 0.93 11.49 -9.95
N GLY A 113 1.49 10.52 -10.68
CA GLY A 113 2.40 9.56 -10.06
C GLY A 113 2.88 8.48 -11.03
N ALA A 114 3.76 7.62 -10.54
CA ALA A 114 4.24 6.45 -11.26
C ALA A 114 3.84 5.17 -10.54
N LYS A 115 3.35 4.19 -11.31
CA LYS A 115 3.15 2.82 -10.83
C LYS A 115 4.45 2.04 -10.94
N TRP A 116 4.77 1.35 -9.86
CA TRP A 116 5.91 0.47 -9.71
C TRP A 116 5.42 -0.92 -9.32
N THR A 117 6.17 -1.95 -9.71
CA THR A 117 5.96 -3.31 -9.23
C THR A 117 7.24 -3.84 -8.59
N ILE A 118 7.03 -4.80 -7.71
CA ILE A 118 8.03 -5.68 -7.12
C ILE A 118 8.07 -7.01 -7.89
#